data_AF-A0A2U9AY81-F1
#
_entry.id   AF-A0A2U9AY81-F1
#
_cell.length_a   1.000
_cell.length_b   1.000
_cell.length_c   1.000
_cell.angle_alpha   90.00
_cell.angle_beta   90.00
_cell.angle_gamma   90.00
#
_symmetry.space_group_name_H-M   'P 1'
#
loop_
_entity.id
_entity.type
_entity.pdbx_description
1 polymer ?
#
loop_
_entity_poly.entity_id
_entity_poly.type
_entity_poly.pdbx_seq_one_letter_code
_entity_poly.pdbx_strand_id
1 'polypeptide(L)'
;MLEKVRAHDPDGNNIVKLLDNFRFCNLSCLAFEMLDRSLRDLMKENDLTPLSLNEIRPVTQQLLVAFEVLKNIGIIHTDLKPDNIMLVNHWDQPFKIKLIDFGLARPVCALKAGMVMQPIPYRAPEVVLGLPLSEAIDMWGIGCVMAWLYVLWQKPLPSQQ
;
A
#
# COMPACT_ATOMS: atom_id res chain seq x y z
N MET A 1 -3.06 -16.88 2.48
CA MET A 1 -2.16 -15.72 2.67
C MET A 1 -2.71 -14.78 3.73
N LEU A 2 -3.90 -14.22 3.53
CA LEU A 2 -4.55 -13.33 4.51
C LEU A 2 -4.72 -13.97 5.90
N GLU A 3 -4.93 -15.28 6.00
CA GLU A 3 -4.93 -15.99 7.28
C GLU A 3 -3.56 -15.97 7.98
N LYS A 4 -2.45 -16.10 7.22
CA LYS A 4 -1.09 -15.98 7.76
C LYS A 4 -0.82 -14.56 8.25
N VAL A 5 -1.27 -13.57 7.50
CA VAL A 5 -1.18 -12.15 7.89
C VAL A 5 -1.95 -11.91 9.18
N ARG A 6 -3.21 -12.39 9.27
CA ARG A 6 -4.04 -12.25 10.47
C ARG A 6 -3.40 -12.85 11.72
N ALA A 7 -2.68 -13.96 11.60
CA ALA A 7 -1.99 -14.58 12.73
C ALA A 7 -0.79 -13.75 13.24
N HIS A 8 -0.24 -12.85 12.42
CA HIS A 8 0.96 -12.05 12.73
C HIS A 8 0.67 -10.54 12.85
N ASP A 9 -0.58 -10.13 12.66
CA ASP A 9 -1.12 -8.79 12.98
C ASP A 9 -2.28 -8.95 13.98
N PRO A 10 -2.00 -9.36 15.24
CA PRO A 10 -3.04 -9.66 16.22
C PRO A 10 -3.83 -8.41 16.64
N ASP A 11 -3.18 -7.25 16.63
CA ASP A 11 -3.84 -5.96 16.88
C ASP A 11 -4.60 -5.47 15.63
N GLY A 12 -4.31 -6.03 14.46
CA GLY A 12 -4.99 -5.76 13.21
C GLY A 12 -4.92 -4.29 12.83
N ASN A 13 -3.83 -3.58 13.14
CA ASN A 13 -3.87 -2.12 13.17
C ASN A 13 -3.63 -1.49 11.81
N ASN A 14 -2.75 -2.09 10.98
CA ASN A 14 -2.27 -1.46 9.75
C ASN A 14 -2.48 -2.33 8.50
N ILE A 15 -3.05 -3.52 8.64
CA ILE A 15 -3.48 -4.35 7.52
C ILE A 15 -4.98 -4.59 7.62
N VAL A 16 -5.65 -4.63 6.47
CA VAL A 16 -7.10 -4.87 6.40
C VAL A 16 -7.48 -6.24 6.95
N LYS A 17 -8.53 -6.26 7.77
CA LYS A 17 -9.09 -7.45 8.39
C LYS A 17 -10.07 -8.12 7.44
N LEU A 18 -9.74 -9.35 7.04
CA LEU A 18 -10.69 -10.26 6.41
C LEU A 18 -11.69 -10.77 7.47
N LEU A 19 -12.95 -10.45 7.27
CA LEU A 19 -14.07 -10.87 8.14
C LEU A 19 -14.59 -12.24 7.71
N ASP A 20 -14.76 -12.45 6.40
CA ASP A 20 -15.31 -13.70 5.88
C ASP A 20 -14.78 -14.01 4.47
N ASN A 21 -14.76 -15.29 4.11
CA ASN A 21 -14.54 -15.76 2.76
C ASN A 21 -15.57 -16.85 2.41
N PHE A 22 -16.28 -16.65 1.31
CA PHE A 22 -17.35 -17.55 0.92
C PHE A 22 -17.49 -17.62 -0.61
N ARG A 23 -18.27 -18.58 -1.09
CA ARG A 23 -18.64 -18.68 -2.51
C ARG A 23 -20.10 -18.31 -2.72
N PHE A 24 -20.36 -17.48 -3.71
CA PHE A 24 -21.71 -17.13 -4.13
C PHE A 24 -21.78 -17.10 -5.66
N CYS A 25 -22.72 -17.84 -6.25
CA CYS A 25 -22.87 -17.94 -7.71
C CYS A 25 -21.57 -18.27 -8.47
N ASN A 26 -20.78 -19.24 -7.96
CA ASN A 26 -19.44 -19.61 -8.48
C ASN A 26 -18.36 -18.51 -8.43
N LEU A 27 -18.63 -17.38 -7.79
CA LEU A 27 -17.65 -16.34 -7.51
C LEU A 27 -17.06 -16.54 -6.11
N SER A 28 -15.78 -16.29 -5.98
CA SER A 28 -15.13 -16.20 -4.66
C SER A 28 -15.33 -14.79 -4.12
N CYS A 29 -15.94 -14.68 -2.95
CA CYS A 29 -16.26 -13.41 -2.30
C CYS A 29 -15.42 -13.28 -1.02
N LEU A 30 -14.90 -12.08 -0.81
CA LEU A 30 -14.14 -11.71 0.38
C LEU A 30 -14.84 -10.53 1.05
N ALA A 31 -15.17 -10.67 2.33
CA ALA A 31 -15.73 -9.61 3.14
C ALA A 31 -14.65 -9.04 4.06
N PHE A 32 -14.46 -7.73 4.04
CA PHE A 32 -13.47 -7.01 4.84
C PHE A 32 -14.15 -6.04 5.80
N GLU A 33 -13.40 -5.56 6.80
CA GLU A 33 -13.83 -4.41 7.59
C GLU A 33 -14.08 -3.20 6.68
N MET A 34 -15.08 -2.39 7.01
CA MET A 34 -15.35 -1.16 6.28
C MET A 34 -14.33 -0.10 6.68
N LEU A 35 -13.77 0.58 5.68
CA LEU A 35 -12.80 1.66 5.81
C LEU A 35 -13.34 2.94 5.16
N ASP A 36 -12.69 4.07 5.40
CA ASP A 36 -12.98 5.36 4.76
C ASP A 36 -12.39 5.35 3.33
N ARG A 37 -12.06 6.51 2.77
CA ARG A 37 -11.46 6.65 1.44
C ARG A 37 -9.98 6.27 1.39
N SER A 38 -9.50 6.00 0.18
CA SER A 38 -8.08 5.78 -0.09
C SER A 38 -7.27 7.08 0.03
N LEU A 39 -5.94 6.98 0.20
CA LEU A 39 -5.06 8.15 0.09
C LEU A 39 -5.14 8.78 -1.31
N ARG A 40 -5.39 7.97 -2.35
CA ARG A 40 -5.62 8.51 -3.70
C ARG A 40 -6.81 9.47 -3.72
N ASP A 41 -7.92 9.06 -3.10
CA ASP A 41 -9.16 9.81 -3.12
C ASP A 41 -9.11 11.02 -2.17
N LEU A 42 -8.48 10.88 -1.00
CA LEU A 42 -8.16 12.03 -0.13
C LEU A 42 -7.43 13.14 -0.91
N MET A 43 -6.40 12.78 -1.68
CA MET A 43 -5.63 13.79 -2.43
C MET A 43 -6.44 14.40 -3.58
N LYS A 44 -7.34 13.64 -4.22
CA LYS A 44 -8.25 14.19 -5.25
C LYS A 44 -9.23 15.20 -4.63
N GLU A 45 -9.80 14.87 -3.49
CA GLU A 45 -10.73 15.75 -2.75
C GLU A 45 -10.03 17.01 -2.23
N ASN A 46 -8.74 16.92 -1.92
CA ASN A 46 -7.90 18.05 -1.51
C ASN A 46 -7.26 18.79 -2.72
N ASP A 47 -7.86 18.71 -3.91
CA ASP A 47 -7.39 19.37 -5.14
C ASP A 47 -5.92 19.12 -5.48
N LEU A 48 -5.43 17.91 -5.18
CA LEU A 48 -4.02 17.54 -5.31
C LEU A 48 -3.14 18.61 -4.63
N THR A 49 -3.46 18.95 -3.39
CA THR A 49 -2.61 19.79 -2.55
C THR A 49 -1.64 18.90 -1.78
N PRO A 50 -0.31 19.16 -1.84
CA PRO A 50 0.66 18.33 -1.14
C PRO A 50 0.39 18.30 0.36
N LEU A 51 0.62 17.15 0.97
CA LEU A 51 0.55 17.00 2.42
C LEU A 51 1.83 17.50 3.08
N SER A 52 1.70 18.05 4.28
CA SER A 52 2.84 18.41 5.12
C SER A 52 3.56 17.17 5.64
N LEU A 53 4.83 17.33 6.03
CA LEU A 53 5.60 16.24 6.63
C LEU A 53 4.97 15.70 7.94
N ASN A 54 4.19 16.53 8.65
CA ASN A 54 3.48 16.10 9.86
C ASN A 54 2.33 15.16 9.56
N GLU A 55 1.71 15.27 8.38
CA GLU A 55 0.64 14.40 7.90
C GLU A 55 1.19 13.14 7.25
N ILE A 56 2.31 13.24 6.52
CA ILE A 56 2.97 12.11 5.87
C ILE A 56 3.63 11.16 6.89
N ARG A 57 4.26 11.71 7.94
CA ARG A 57 4.97 10.91 8.96
C ARG A 57 4.14 9.77 9.56
N PRO A 58 2.92 9.99 10.08
CA PRO A 58 2.12 8.90 10.66
C PRO A 58 1.71 7.86 9.61
N VAL A 59 1.44 8.27 8.36
CA VAL A 59 1.16 7.34 7.26
C VAL A 59 2.36 6.43 7.00
N THR A 60 3.55 7.01 6.86
CA THR A 60 4.79 6.26 6.61
C THR A 60 5.09 5.30 7.76
N GLN A 61 4.97 5.73 9.01
CA GLN A 61 5.23 4.87 10.17
C GLN A 61 4.34 3.63 10.17
N GLN A 62 3.03 3.81 9.91
CA GLN A 62 2.08 2.70 9.86
C GLN A 62 2.31 1.77 8.66
N LEU A 63 2.70 2.31 7.50
CA LEU A 63 3.12 1.48 6.37
C LEU A 63 4.35 0.64 6.73
N LEU A 64 5.37 1.23 7.34
CA LEU A 64 6.57 0.49 7.74
C LEU A 64 6.24 -0.64 8.72
N VAL A 65 5.33 -0.42 9.67
CA VAL A 65 4.83 -1.47 10.57
C VAL A 65 4.13 -2.59 9.78
N ALA A 66 3.23 -2.24 8.85
CA ALA A 66 2.56 -3.23 8.01
C ALA A 66 3.55 -4.06 7.17
N PHE A 67 4.54 -3.41 6.54
CA PHE A 67 5.54 -4.08 5.70
C PHE A 67 6.57 -4.87 6.52
N GLU A 68 6.86 -4.49 7.76
CA GLU A 68 7.64 -5.30 8.70
C GLU A 68 6.94 -6.64 8.99
N VAL A 69 5.63 -6.61 9.23
CA VAL A 69 4.83 -7.85 9.40
C VAL A 69 4.95 -8.74 8.15
N LEU A 70 4.77 -8.17 6.95
CA LEU A 70 4.86 -8.93 5.70
C LEU A 70 6.24 -9.56 5.50
N LYS A 71 7.31 -8.80 5.75
CA LYS A 71 8.68 -9.28 5.70
C LYS A 71 8.89 -10.45 6.66
N ASN A 72 8.42 -10.34 7.90
CA ASN A 72 8.59 -11.37 8.93
C ASN A 72 7.91 -12.70 8.57
N ILE A 73 6.84 -12.67 7.77
CA ILE A 73 6.15 -13.87 7.28
C ILE A 73 6.57 -14.29 5.86
N GLY A 74 7.57 -13.62 5.27
CA GLY A 74 8.09 -13.91 3.93
C GLY A 74 7.09 -13.63 2.81
N ILE A 75 6.25 -12.61 2.96
CA ILE A 75 5.28 -12.15 1.96
C ILE A 75 5.72 -10.79 1.40
N ILE A 76 5.50 -10.62 0.10
CA ILE A 76 5.69 -9.37 -0.61
C ILE A 76 4.37 -8.91 -1.23
N HIS A 77 4.05 -7.63 -1.14
CA HIS A 77 2.77 -7.04 -1.57
C HIS A 77 2.70 -6.88 -3.09
N THR A 78 3.76 -6.33 -3.71
CA THR A 78 3.92 -6.16 -5.17
C THR A 78 2.95 -5.20 -5.88
N ASP A 79 1.94 -4.66 -5.19
CA ASP A 79 1.00 -3.67 -5.75
C ASP A 79 0.79 -2.43 -4.85
N LEU A 80 1.85 -1.94 -4.21
CA LEU A 80 1.73 -0.75 -3.38
C LEU A 80 1.53 0.51 -4.23
N LYS A 81 0.45 1.24 -3.94
CA LYS A 81 0.05 2.53 -4.55
C LYS A 81 -0.91 3.26 -3.60
N PRO A 82 -1.15 4.58 -3.76
CA PRO A 82 -2.06 5.33 -2.89
C PRO A 82 -3.49 4.79 -2.87
N ASP A 83 -3.95 4.14 -3.94
CA ASP A 83 -5.26 3.49 -4.04
C ASP A 83 -5.37 2.29 -3.07
N ASN A 84 -4.25 1.64 -2.75
CA ASN A 84 -4.19 0.46 -1.87
C ASN A 84 -3.84 0.82 -0.41
N ILE A 85 -3.94 2.09 -0.05
CA ILE A 85 -3.75 2.58 1.32
C ILE A 85 -5.02 3.32 1.71
N MET A 86 -5.82 2.72 2.59
CA MET A 86 -7.10 3.27 3.00
C MET A 86 -7.02 3.88 4.38
N LEU A 87 -7.75 4.98 4.58
CA LEU A 87 -7.94 5.59 5.89
C LEU A 87 -8.94 4.74 6.69
N VAL A 88 -8.74 4.63 8.00
CA VAL A 88 -9.68 3.91 8.86
C VAL A 88 -10.92 4.76 9.12
N ASN A 89 -10.72 5.97 9.65
CA ASN A 89 -11.73 7.00 9.82
C ASN A 89 -10.97 8.32 9.93
N HIS A 90 -10.93 9.10 8.86
CA HIS A 90 -10.08 10.30 8.81
C HIS A 90 -10.57 11.41 9.74
N TRP A 91 -11.88 11.45 10.04
CA TRP A 91 -12.48 12.44 10.91
C TRP A 91 -12.08 12.24 12.38
N ASP A 92 -12.23 11.02 12.89
CA ASP A 92 -11.95 10.69 14.30
C ASP A 92 -10.49 10.31 14.54
N GLN A 93 -9.82 9.74 13.53
CA GLN A 93 -8.45 9.22 13.61
C GLN A 93 -7.64 9.69 12.39
N PRO A 94 -7.24 10.98 12.36
CA PRO A 94 -6.51 11.56 11.25
C PRO A 94 -5.29 10.72 10.84
N PHE A 95 -5.21 10.42 9.55
CA PHE A 95 -4.12 9.66 8.94
C PHE A 95 -3.85 8.27 9.54
N LYS A 96 -4.82 7.67 10.27
CA LYS A 96 -4.76 6.25 10.59
C LYS A 96 -5.09 5.43 9.34
N ILE A 97 -4.18 4.53 8.96
CA ILE A 97 -4.27 3.80 7.69
C ILE A 97 -4.28 2.29 7.87
N LYS A 98 -4.77 1.62 6.83
CA LYS A 98 -4.61 0.19 6.59
C LYS A 98 -4.19 -0.08 5.15
N LEU A 99 -3.24 -1.00 5.00
CA LEU A 99 -2.85 -1.58 3.73
C LEU A 99 -3.92 -2.59 3.29
N ILE A 100 -4.36 -2.48 2.04
CA ILE A 100 -5.37 -3.33 1.42
C ILE A 100 -4.82 -3.99 0.14
N ASP A 101 -5.63 -4.86 -0.45
CA ASP A 101 -5.42 -5.46 -1.78
C ASP A 101 -4.16 -6.34 -1.92
N PHE A 102 -4.26 -7.52 -1.32
CA PHE A 102 -3.25 -8.58 -1.42
C PHE A 102 -3.44 -9.48 -2.66
N GLY A 103 -4.19 -9.03 -3.68
CA GLY A 103 -4.52 -9.85 -4.84
C GLY A 103 -3.30 -10.30 -5.68
N LEU A 104 -2.23 -9.49 -5.66
CA LEU A 104 -0.98 -9.78 -6.38
C LEU A 104 0.17 -10.22 -5.46
N ALA A 105 -0.06 -10.17 -4.15
CA ALA A 105 0.93 -10.52 -3.14
C ALA A 105 1.37 -11.97 -3.27
N ARG A 106 2.62 -12.25 -2.91
CA ARG A 106 3.23 -13.57 -3.11
C ARG A 106 4.31 -13.88 -2.08
N PRO A 107 4.67 -15.16 -1.89
CA PRO A 107 5.83 -15.53 -1.09
C PRO A 107 7.12 -15.04 -1.73
N VAL A 108 8.07 -14.60 -0.92
CA VAL A 108 9.40 -14.15 -1.38
C VAL A 108 10.15 -15.29 -2.08
N CYS A 109 10.00 -16.53 -1.60
CA CYS A 109 10.59 -17.71 -2.23
C CYS A 109 10.05 -18.02 -3.64
N ALA A 110 8.93 -17.40 -4.05
CA ALA A 110 8.37 -17.55 -5.38
C ALA A 110 8.92 -16.51 -6.37
N LEU A 111 9.76 -15.57 -5.92
CA LEU A 111 10.34 -14.53 -6.77
C LEU A 111 11.42 -15.09 -7.69
N LYS A 112 11.42 -14.59 -8.93
CA LYS A 112 12.41 -14.90 -9.96
C LYS A 112 12.80 -13.61 -10.67
N ALA A 113 14.07 -13.49 -11.03
CA ALA A 113 14.55 -12.40 -11.85
C ALA A 113 13.75 -12.32 -13.17
N GLY A 114 13.50 -11.09 -13.64
CA GLY A 114 12.72 -10.84 -14.86
C GLY A 114 11.19 -10.89 -14.68
N MET A 115 10.66 -11.18 -13.50
CA MET A 115 9.23 -11.08 -13.25
C MET A 115 8.76 -9.62 -13.28
N VAL A 116 7.74 -9.33 -14.10
CA VAL A 116 7.11 -8.01 -14.14
C VAL A 116 6.04 -7.91 -13.05
N MET A 117 6.15 -6.91 -12.21
CA MET A 117 5.21 -6.61 -11.12
C MET A 117 5.20 -5.10 -10.82
N GLN A 118 4.37 -4.68 -9.87
CA GLN A 118 4.16 -3.29 -9.48
C GLN A 118 3.51 -2.42 -10.56
N PRO A 119 2.67 -1.44 -10.18
CA PRO A 119 2.22 -0.43 -11.11
C PRO A 119 3.41 0.41 -11.59
N ILE A 120 3.40 0.80 -12.86
CA ILE A 120 4.52 1.49 -13.53
C ILE A 120 5.08 2.68 -12.71
N PRO A 121 4.27 3.60 -12.15
CA PRO A 121 4.80 4.74 -11.41
C PRO A 121 5.49 4.39 -10.07
N TYR A 122 5.22 3.20 -9.53
CA TYR A 122 5.73 2.73 -8.23
C TYR A 122 6.68 1.54 -8.39
N ARG A 123 7.09 1.24 -9.62
CA ARG A 123 7.89 0.06 -9.95
C ARG A 123 9.36 0.30 -9.63
N ALA A 124 9.95 -0.64 -8.91
CA ALA A 124 11.35 -0.62 -8.53
C ALA A 124 12.29 -0.83 -9.74
N PRO A 125 13.48 -0.22 -9.75
CA PRO A 125 14.41 -0.32 -10.87
C PRO A 125 14.86 -1.77 -11.14
N GLU A 126 15.06 -2.59 -10.11
CA GLU A 126 15.40 -4.00 -10.25
C GLU A 126 14.31 -4.81 -10.97
N VAL A 127 13.04 -4.42 -10.82
CA VAL A 127 11.91 -5.01 -11.56
C VAL A 127 11.98 -4.62 -13.03
N VAL A 128 12.30 -3.35 -13.32
CA VAL A 128 12.44 -2.84 -14.70
C VAL A 128 13.64 -3.48 -15.41
N LEU A 129 14.76 -3.62 -14.71
CA LEU A 129 16.01 -4.16 -15.23
C LEU A 129 16.05 -5.69 -15.26
N GLY A 130 15.04 -6.36 -14.69
CA GLY A 130 14.98 -7.82 -14.61
C GLY A 130 16.05 -8.42 -13.69
N LEU A 131 16.49 -7.67 -12.68
CA LEU A 131 17.49 -8.08 -11.70
C LEU A 131 16.89 -8.98 -10.60
N PRO A 132 17.72 -9.61 -9.73
CA PRO A 132 17.22 -10.34 -8.57
C PRO A 132 16.30 -9.48 -7.70
N LEU A 133 15.19 -10.08 -7.28
CA LEU A 133 14.13 -9.41 -6.54
C LEU A 133 14.16 -9.79 -5.07
N SER A 134 13.74 -8.86 -4.22
CA SER A 134 13.53 -9.09 -2.78
C SER A 134 12.35 -8.23 -2.30
N GLU A 135 12.04 -8.30 -1.01
CA GLU A 135 11.07 -7.43 -0.33
C GLU A 135 11.38 -5.93 -0.50
N ALA A 136 12.63 -5.59 -0.87
CA ALA A 136 13.06 -4.21 -1.09
C ALA A 136 12.27 -3.48 -2.19
N ILE A 137 11.65 -4.20 -3.14
CA ILE A 137 10.82 -3.54 -4.16
C ILE A 137 9.61 -2.83 -3.53
N ASP A 138 9.06 -3.37 -2.43
CA ASP A 138 7.94 -2.72 -1.73
C ASP A 138 8.43 -1.49 -0.96
N MET A 139 9.67 -1.51 -0.45
CA MET A 139 10.31 -0.33 0.15
C MET A 139 10.49 0.81 -0.86
N TRP A 140 10.84 0.48 -2.12
CA TRP A 140 10.82 1.45 -3.22
C TRP A 140 9.42 2.04 -3.41
N GLY A 141 8.39 1.20 -3.44
CA GLY A 141 6.99 1.63 -3.53
C GLY A 141 6.59 2.61 -2.41
N ILE A 142 7.01 2.36 -1.17
CA ILE A 142 6.76 3.26 -0.02
C ILE A 142 7.40 4.63 -0.30
N GLY A 143 8.65 4.65 -0.77
CA GLY A 143 9.35 5.89 -1.14
C GLY A 143 8.61 6.67 -2.24
N CYS A 144 8.12 5.98 -3.28
CA CYS A 144 7.32 6.61 -4.33
C CYS A 144 6.00 7.19 -3.80
N VAL A 145 5.29 6.48 -2.92
CA VAL A 145 4.07 6.99 -2.27
C VAL A 145 4.37 8.25 -1.45
N MET A 146 5.43 8.24 -0.64
CA MET A 146 5.83 9.40 0.16
C MET A 146 6.16 10.61 -0.72
N ALA A 147 6.94 10.41 -1.79
CA ALA A 147 7.27 11.46 -2.74
C ALA A 147 6.02 12.00 -3.44
N TRP A 148 5.08 11.12 -3.80
CA TRP A 148 3.82 11.53 -4.40
C TRP A 148 2.97 12.39 -3.46
N LEU A 149 2.85 12.02 -2.18
CA LEU A 149 2.12 12.81 -1.18
C LEU A 149 2.76 14.19 -0.92
N TYR A 150 4.09 14.29 -1.01
CA TYR A 150 4.83 15.52 -0.69
C TYR A 150 5.02 16.47 -1.89
N VAL A 151 5.19 15.95 -3.10
CA VAL A 151 5.53 16.76 -4.28
C VAL A 151 4.38 16.82 -5.28
N LEU A 152 3.53 15.79 -5.33
CA LEU A 152 2.49 15.60 -6.35
C LEU A 152 3.03 15.83 -7.75
N TRP A 153 3.61 14.77 -8.31
CA TRP A 153 4.27 14.69 -9.64
C TRP A 153 3.49 15.30 -10.84
N GLN A 154 2.27 15.83 -10.65
CA GLN A 154 1.43 16.40 -11.69
C GLN A 154 1.04 17.88 -11.53
N LYS A 155 1.45 18.61 -10.48
CA LYS A 155 1.28 20.08 -10.50
C LYS A 155 2.45 20.71 -11.27
N PRO A 156 2.24 21.37 -12.42
CA PRO A 156 3.29 22.17 -13.02
C PRO A 156 3.74 23.19 -11.97
N LEU A 157 5.05 23.35 -11.82
CA LEU A 157 5.63 24.41 -10.99
C LEU A 157 4.89 25.71 -11.32
N PRO A 158 4.44 26.50 -10.32
CA PRO A 158 3.86 27.80 -10.61
C PRO A 158 4.88 28.56 -11.45
N SER A 159 4.49 28.93 -12.67
CA SER A 159 5.26 29.84 -13.50
C SER A 159 5.54 31.07 -12.64
N GLN A 160 6.83 31.32 -12.39
CA GLN A 160 7.27 32.53 -11.71
C GLN A 160 6.66 33.72 -12.46
N GLN A 161 5.76 34.45 -11.78
CA GLN A 161 5.33 35.79 -12.19
C GLN A 161 6.41 36.79 -11.78
#